data_AF-A0AAV0E0A7-F1
#
_entry.id   AF-A0AAV0E0A7-F1
#
_cell.length_a   1.000
_cell.length_b   1.000
_cell.length_c   1.000
_cell.angle_alpha   90.00
_cell.angle_beta   90.00
_cell.angle_gamma   90.00
#
_symmetry.space_group_name_H-M   'P 1'
#
loop_
_entity.id
_entity.type
_entity.pdbx_description
1 polymer ?
#
loop_
_entity_poly.entity_id
_entity_poly.type
_entity_poly.pdbx_seq_one_letter_code
_entity_poly.pdbx_strand_id
1 'polypeptide(L)'
;MTDKELKKLCLDAVTSRATKQKPMIRQIKFLEDTKKGKLVVKNHSRGVAFVEFTEHQHALVALRVLNNNPGTFGPEHRPIVEFSIDNVHTLLRHKERNQVQSTGFHHKMEKSNVDPNGSKRKTENSRESEKSRKCKSKSI
;
A
#
# COMPACT_ATOMS: atom_id res chain seq x y z
N MET A 1 -8.84 16.30 -6.62
CA MET A 1 -8.15 16.44 -5.33
C MET A 1 -6.82 15.69 -5.40
N THR A 2 -5.72 16.34 -5.04
CA THR A 2 -4.37 15.73 -4.99
C THR A 2 -3.89 15.50 -3.56
N ASP A 3 -2.88 14.65 -3.35
CA ASP A 3 -2.27 14.40 -2.03
C ASP A 3 -1.84 15.67 -1.31
N LYS A 4 -1.30 16.63 -2.08
CA LYS A 4 -0.83 17.92 -1.55
C LYS A 4 -2.00 18.77 -1.06
N GLU A 5 -3.11 18.78 -1.78
CA GLU A 5 -4.33 19.49 -1.39
C GLU A 5 -4.95 18.88 -0.14
N LEU A 6 -5.08 17.54 -0.10
CA LEU A 6 -5.62 16.84 1.07
C LEU A 6 -4.76 17.09 2.31
N LYS A 7 -3.43 17.07 2.15
CA LYS A 7 -2.50 17.38 3.25
C LYS A 7 -2.76 18.78 3.81
N LYS A 8 -2.86 19.79 2.95
CA LYS A 8 -3.13 21.18 3.38
C LYS A 8 -4.46 21.27 4.11
N LEU A 9 -5.53 20.70 3.53
CA LEU A 9 -6.87 20.71 4.13
C LEU A 9 -6.87 20.12 5.55
N CYS A 10 -6.21 18.98 5.74
CA CYS A 10 -6.10 18.34 7.06
C CYS A 10 -5.30 19.20 8.06
N LEU A 11 -4.21 19.82 7.63
CA LEU A 11 -3.40 20.69 8.49
C LEU A 11 -4.17 21.96 8.88
N ASP A 12 -4.87 22.57 7.93
CA ASP A 12 -5.68 23.78 8.15
C ASP A 12 -6.83 23.50 9.11
N ALA A 13 -7.51 22.36 8.93
CA ALA A 13 -8.57 21.92 9.83
C ALA A 13 -8.07 21.76 11.28
N VAL A 14 -6.90 21.16 11.49
CA VAL A 14 -6.33 21.01 12.83
C VAL A 14 -5.87 22.36 13.39
N THR A 15 -5.21 23.18 12.57
CA THR A 15 -4.71 24.50 12.98
C THR A 15 -5.84 25.45 13.36
N SER A 16 -7.01 25.35 12.70
CA SER A 16 -8.19 26.18 13.00
C SER A 16 -8.69 26.04 14.44
N ARG A 17 -8.52 24.86 15.04
CA ARG A 17 -9.00 24.55 16.40
C ARG A 17 -7.86 24.51 17.41
N ALA A 18 -6.69 24.01 17.01
CA ALA A 18 -5.53 23.77 17.88
C ALA A 18 -4.34 24.64 17.43
N THR A 19 -4.48 25.96 17.57
CA THR A 19 -3.51 26.97 17.09
C THR A 19 -2.12 26.87 17.71
N LYS A 20 -1.99 26.21 18.87
CA LYS A 20 -0.70 26.04 19.58
C LYS A 20 0.08 24.80 19.15
N GLN A 21 -0.57 23.84 18.49
CA GLN A 21 0.04 22.56 18.14
C GLN A 21 0.41 22.53 16.66
N LYS A 22 1.51 21.84 16.33
CA LYS A 22 1.97 21.67 14.95
C LYS A 22 1.57 20.28 14.44
N PRO A 23 0.47 20.14 13.70
CA PRO A 23 0.05 18.86 13.18
C PRO A 23 1.07 18.29 12.18
N MET A 24 1.39 17.01 12.32
CA MET A 24 2.24 16.27 11.39
C MET A 24 1.53 15.02 10.88
N ILE A 25 1.60 14.84 9.56
CA ILE A 25 1.01 13.71 8.84
C ILE A 25 2.16 12.80 8.39
N ARG A 26 2.10 11.52 8.75
CA ARG A 26 3.07 10.48 8.38
C ARG A 26 2.86 9.98 6.96
N GLN A 27 1.63 9.61 6.65
CA GLN A 27 1.31 9.00 5.37
C GLN A 27 -0.08 9.39 4.89
N ILE A 28 -0.22 9.51 3.58
CA ILE A 28 -1.50 9.64 2.89
C ILE A 28 -1.57 8.52 1.86
N LYS A 29 -2.71 7.82 1.77
CA LYS A 29 -2.95 6.79 0.76
C LYS A 29 -4.33 6.97 0.16
N PHE A 30 -4.40 7.10 -1.16
CA PHE A 30 -5.67 7.05 -1.88
C PHE A 30 -6.04 5.61 -2.21
N LEU A 31 -7.31 5.28 -2.02
CA LEU A 31 -7.83 4.00 -2.46
C LEU A 31 -8.25 4.12 -3.93
N GLU A 32 -7.47 3.53 -4.82
CA GLU A 32 -7.74 3.50 -6.26
C GLU A 32 -8.62 2.31 -6.65
N ASP A 33 -9.47 2.48 -7.67
CA ASP A 33 -10.34 1.39 -8.16
C ASP A 33 -9.57 0.52 -9.18
N THR A 34 -8.97 -0.57 -8.72
CA THR A 34 -8.32 -1.54 -9.61
C THR A 34 -9.35 -2.52 -10.16
N LYS A 35 -10.01 -2.18 -11.27
CA LYS A 35 -10.84 -3.16 -12.00
C LYS A 35 -9.95 -4.05 -12.87
N LYS A 36 -9.81 -5.32 -12.44
CA LYS A 36 -9.29 -6.49 -13.19
C LYS A 36 -8.38 -6.18 -14.40
N GLY A 37 -7.12 -5.86 -14.13
CA GLY A 37 -6.02 -6.00 -15.11
C GLY A 37 -5.84 -4.87 -16.13
N LYS A 38 -6.68 -3.84 -16.14
CA LYS A 38 -6.38 -2.57 -16.84
C LYS A 38 -6.49 -1.42 -15.85
N LEU A 39 -5.40 -0.70 -15.63
CA LEU A 39 -5.43 0.65 -15.05
C LEU A 39 -6.35 1.47 -15.96
N VAL A 40 -7.61 1.65 -15.55
CA VAL A 40 -8.52 2.52 -16.27
C VAL A 40 -7.90 3.92 -16.18
N VAL A 41 -7.50 4.46 -17.33
CA VAL A 41 -6.61 5.63 -17.54
C VAL A 41 -7.21 6.96 -17.05
N LYS A 42 -8.21 6.95 -16.18
CA LYS A 42 -8.78 8.16 -15.61
C LYS A 42 -9.03 7.94 -14.14
N ASN A 43 -8.02 8.27 -13.32
CA ASN A 43 -8.08 9.02 -12.05
C ASN A 43 -9.35 8.90 -11.19
N HIS A 44 -10.03 7.76 -11.19
CA HIS A 44 -11.17 7.50 -10.33
C HIS A 44 -10.65 6.84 -9.07
N SER A 45 -10.15 7.67 -8.16
CA SER A 45 -10.05 7.30 -6.75
C SER A 45 -11.45 6.89 -6.30
N ARG A 46 -11.58 5.86 -5.44
CA ARG A 46 -12.87 5.37 -4.92
C ARG A 46 -13.58 6.36 -3.98
N GLY A 47 -13.19 7.63 -4.00
CA GLY A 47 -13.64 8.66 -3.07
C GLY A 47 -13.15 8.47 -1.63
N VAL A 48 -12.21 7.54 -1.41
CA VAL A 48 -11.70 7.21 -0.07
C VAL A 48 -10.19 7.45 -0.02
N ALA A 49 -9.75 8.10 1.05
CA ALA A 49 -8.35 8.33 1.36
C ALA A 49 -8.09 8.04 2.84
N PHE A 50 -6.89 7.53 3.12
CA PHE A 50 -6.39 7.28 4.46
C PHE A 50 -5.32 8.30 4.80
N VAL A 51 -5.42 8.88 6.00
CA VAL A 51 -4.45 9.86 6.51
C VAL A 51 -3.96 9.39 7.87
N GLU A 52 -2.65 9.17 7.99
CA GLU A 52 -2.00 8.80 9.24
C GLU A 52 -1.38 10.04 9.88
N PHE A 53 -1.85 10.41 11.06
CA PHE A 53 -1.24 11.47 11.89
C PHE A 53 -0.15 10.89 12.79
N THR A 54 0.85 11.70 13.13
CA THR A 54 1.86 11.33 14.13
C THR A 54 1.27 11.19 15.53
N GLU A 55 0.29 12.03 15.85
CA GLU A 55 -0.36 12.08 17.15
C GLU A 55 -1.86 11.88 17.01
N HIS A 56 -2.43 11.10 17.93
CA HIS A 56 -3.86 10.82 17.94
C HIS A 56 -4.72 12.07 18.20
N GLN A 57 -4.22 13.03 18.99
CA GLN A 57 -4.94 14.26 19.29
C GLN A 57 -5.24 15.07 18.01
N HIS A 58 -4.27 15.17 17.10
CA HIS A 58 -4.46 15.82 15.80
C HIS A 58 -5.54 15.13 14.96
N ALA A 59 -5.58 13.79 14.98
CA ALA A 59 -6.60 13.02 14.26
C ALA A 59 -8.01 13.26 14.80
N LEU A 60 -8.18 13.34 16.12
CA LEU A 60 -9.47 13.66 16.75
C LEU A 60 -9.97 15.05 16.36
N VAL A 61 -9.08 16.05 16.33
CA VAL A 61 -9.43 17.41 15.94
C VAL A 61 -9.82 17.45 14.46
N ALA A 62 -9.04 16.81 13.59
CA ALA A 62 -9.35 16.72 12.16
C ALA A 62 -10.73 16.08 11.93
N LEU A 63 -11.04 14.98 12.61
CA LEU A 63 -12.34 14.33 12.53
C LEU A 63 -13.48 15.28 12.92
N ARG A 64 -13.34 16.01 14.02
CA ARG A 64 -14.39 16.95 14.49
C ARG A 64 -14.65 18.11 13.53
N VAL A 65 -13.64 18.57 12.81
CA VAL A 65 -13.74 19.73 11.91
C VAL A 65 -14.17 19.32 10.50
N LEU A 66 -13.67 18.17 10.02
CA LEU A 66 -13.90 17.71 8.65
C LEU A 66 -15.19 16.89 8.52
N ASN A 67 -15.58 16.11 9.54
CA ASN A 67 -16.73 15.21 9.41
C ASN A 67 -18.04 15.95 9.18
N ASN A 68 -18.80 15.53 8.17
CA ASN A 68 -20.08 16.11 7.76
C ASN A 68 -20.02 17.62 7.43
N ASN A 69 -18.86 18.12 7.01
CA ASN A 69 -18.67 19.52 6.66
C ASN A 69 -18.80 19.75 5.14
N PRO A 70 -19.80 20.49 4.64
CA PRO A 70 -19.92 20.78 3.21
C PRO A 70 -18.88 21.81 2.70
N GLY A 71 -18.23 22.56 3.59
CA GLY A 71 -17.25 23.58 3.21
C GLY A 71 -15.90 23.03 2.72
N THR A 72 -15.60 21.75 2.97
CA THR A 72 -14.28 21.17 2.72
C THR A 72 -14.09 20.64 1.29
N PHE A 73 -15.16 20.15 0.66
CA PHE A 73 -15.12 19.53 -0.68
C PHE A 73 -16.16 20.13 -1.64
N GLY A 74 -16.84 21.19 -1.23
CA GLY A 74 -17.94 21.82 -1.95
C GLY A 74 -19.31 21.33 -1.50
N PRO A 75 -20.39 22.06 -1.84
CA PRO A 75 -21.75 21.79 -1.36
C PRO A 75 -22.30 20.42 -1.81
N GLU A 76 -21.76 19.85 -2.88
CA GLU A 76 -22.19 18.59 -3.47
C GLU A 76 -21.63 17.36 -2.73
N HIS A 77 -20.49 17.48 -2.05
CA HIS A 77 -19.79 16.35 -1.47
C HIS A 77 -19.47 16.57 0.01
N ARG A 78 -20.10 15.76 0.87
CA ARG A 78 -19.87 15.76 2.31
C ARG A 78 -18.89 14.65 2.65
N PRO A 79 -17.72 14.96 3.24
CA PRO A 79 -16.80 13.92 3.68
C PRO A 79 -17.36 13.24 4.94
N ILE A 80 -17.18 11.92 4.98
CA ILE A 80 -17.35 11.11 6.17
C ILE A 80 -15.95 10.77 6.66
N VAL A 81 -15.65 11.13 7.89
CA VAL A 81 -14.33 10.89 8.49
C VAL A 81 -14.49 9.99 9.70
N GLU A 82 -13.82 8.84 9.65
CA GLU A 82 -13.85 7.82 10.70
C GLU A 82 -12.45 7.32 11.00
N PHE A 83 -12.28 6.72 12.18
CA PHE A 83 -11.06 5.99 12.50
C PHE A 83 -11.05 4.65 11.77
N SER A 84 -9.96 4.37 11.06
CA SER A 84 -9.74 3.04 10.49
C SER A 84 -9.45 2.06 11.62
N ILE A 85 -10.37 1.13 11.86
CA ILE A 85 -10.16 0.02 12.79
C ILE A 85 -9.58 -1.14 11.99
N ASP A 86 -8.29 -1.39 12.14
CA ASP A 86 -7.64 -2.52 11.50
C ASP A 86 -7.78 -3.79 12.34
N ASN A 87 -8.05 -4.92 11.68
CA ASN A 87 -7.93 -6.23 12.32
C ASN A 87 -6.44 -6.59 12.47
N VAL A 88 -6.02 -6.86 13.71
CA VAL A 88 -4.63 -7.17 14.08
C VAL A 88 -4.05 -8.31 13.23
N HIS A 89 -4.86 -9.32 12.90
CA HIS A 89 -4.43 -10.45 12.08
C HIS A 89 -4.10 -10.07 10.63
N THR A 90 -4.84 -9.10 10.06
CA THR A 90 -4.59 -8.59 8.71
C THR A 90 -3.27 -7.82 8.66
N LEU A 91 -2.97 -7.05 9.71
CA LEU A 91 -1.69 -6.34 9.84
C LEU A 91 -0.51 -7.30 9.97
N LEU A 92 -0.64 -8.36 10.78
CA LEU A 92 0.41 -9.39 10.93
C LEU A 92 0.71 -10.08 9.60
N ARG A 93 -0.32 -10.55 8.89
CA ARG A 93 -0.16 -11.21 7.59
C ARG A 93 0.49 -10.30 6.55
N HIS A 94 0.14 -9.00 6.57
CA HIS A 94 0.76 -8.03 5.68
C HIS A 94 2.25 -7.79 6.02
N LYS A 95 2.60 -7.67 7.32
CA LYS A 95 4.00 -7.54 7.76
C LYS A 95 4.83 -8.76 7.35
N GLU A 96 4.31 -9.95 7.53
CA GLU A 96 4.97 -11.21 7.13
C GLU A 96 5.22 -11.23 5.62
N ARG A 97 4.20 -10.91 4.81
CA ARG A 97 4.34 -10.82 3.35
C ARG A 97 5.40 -9.81 2.92
N ASN A 98 5.48 -8.65 3.58
CA ASN A 98 6.47 -7.62 3.26
C ASN A 98 7.89 -8.04 3.65
N GLN A 99 8.07 -8.74 4.77
CA GLN A 99 9.37 -9.25 5.20
C GLN A 99 9.91 -10.29 4.21
N VAL A 100 9.07 -11.25 3.80
CA VAL A 100 9.47 -12.29 2.81
C VAL A 100 9.87 -11.66 1.47
N GLN A 101 9.18 -10.60 1.05
CA GLN A 101 9.58 -9.88 -0.16
C GLN A 101 10.95 -9.20 0.01
N SER A 102 11.21 -8.53 1.14
CA SER A 102 12.48 -7.84 1.38
C SER A 102 13.70 -8.79 1.46
N THR A 103 13.54 -10.00 2.01
CA THR A 103 14.63 -10.99 2.12
C THR A 103 14.85 -11.78 0.84
N GLY A 104 13.82 -11.95 0.00
CA GLY A 104 13.93 -12.62 -1.31
C GLY A 104 14.71 -11.83 -2.36
N PHE A 105 14.80 -10.50 -2.25
CA PHE A 105 15.59 -9.68 -3.19
C PHE A 105 17.09 -9.68 -2.90
N HIS A 106 17.52 -9.92 -1.65
CA HIS A 106 18.93 -9.92 -1.30
C HIS A 106 19.69 -11.18 -1.77
N HIS A 107 19.00 -12.29 -2.01
CA HIS A 107 19.68 -13.54 -2.36
C HIS A 107 19.95 -13.75 -3.86
N LYS A 108 19.54 -12.80 -4.73
CA LYS A 108 19.78 -12.90 -6.19
C LYS A 108 20.99 -12.07 -6.68
N MET A 109 21.62 -11.24 -5.83
CA MET A 109 22.75 -10.38 -6.20
C MET A 109 24.11 -10.78 -5.59
N GLU A 110 24.28 -12.00 -5.05
CA GLU A 110 25.59 -12.48 -4.56
C GLU A 110 26.08 -13.77 -5.25
N LYS A 111 25.84 -13.90 -6.56
CA LYS A 111 26.55 -14.93 -7.38
C LYS A 111 26.93 -14.37 -8.75
N SER A 112 27.80 -13.38 -8.78
CA SER A 112 28.54 -13.04 -9.99
C SER A 112 29.83 -12.30 -9.63
N ASN A 113 30.96 -12.85 -10.10
CA ASN A 113 32.35 -12.33 -10.12
C ASN A 113 33.23 -12.81 -8.95
N VAL A 114 34.41 -13.44 -9.11
CA VAL A 114 35.26 -13.91 -10.25
C VAL A 114 36.12 -15.06 -9.67
N ASP A 115 36.64 -16.04 -10.42
CA ASP A 115 38.01 -16.02 -10.96
C ASP A 115 38.37 -17.30 -11.74
N PRO A 116 39.46 -17.31 -12.55
CA PRO A 116 39.43 -17.80 -13.92
C PRO A 116 40.28 -19.06 -14.15
N ASN A 117 40.25 -19.53 -15.41
CA ASN A 117 41.27 -20.36 -16.08
C ASN A 117 40.94 -21.85 -16.31
N GLY A 118 40.67 -22.18 -17.58
CA GLY A 118 41.33 -23.27 -18.30
C GLY A 118 40.80 -24.70 -18.15
N SER A 119 39.87 -25.11 -19.02
CA SER A 119 40.11 -26.19 -20.02
C SER A 119 38.82 -26.76 -20.61
N LYS A 120 38.88 -26.96 -21.93
CA LYS A 120 37.90 -27.63 -22.79
C LYS A 120 37.55 -29.04 -22.28
N ARG A 121 36.30 -29.47 -22.46
CA ARG A 121 35.92 -30.68 -23.23
C ARG A 121 34.39 -30.78 -23.39
N LYS A 122 34.01 -31.12 -24.62
CA LYS A 122 32.64 -31.44 -25.06
C LYS A 122 32.29 -32.88 -24.63
N THR A 123 31.03 -33.12 -24.30
CA THR A 123 30.35 -34.39 -24.61
C THR A 123 28.83 -34.21 -24.59
N GLU A 124 28.21 -34.52 -25.72
CA GLU A 124 26.80 -34.90 -25.84
C GLU A 124 26.55 -36.20 -25.05
N ASN A 125 25.37 -36.39 -24.44
CA ASN A 125 24.34 -37.27 -25.00
C ASN A 125 23.12 -37.47 -24.07
N SER A 126 21.98 -37.62 -24.72
CA SER A 126 20.83 -38.52 -24.42
C SER A 126 20.03 -38.46 -23.10
N ARG A 127 18.76 -38.05 -23.29
CA ARG A 127 17.50 -38.80 -23.09
C ARG A 127 17.01 -39.18 -21.68
N GLU A 128 15.73 -38.79 -21.48
CA GLU A 128 14.63 -39.50 -20.81
C GLU A 128 14.76 -39.73 -19.29
N SER A 129 13.77 -39.38 -18.47
CA SER A 129 12.35 -39.73 -18.62
C SER A 129 11.49 -39.01 -17.57
N GLU A 130 10.25 -38.70 -17.96
CA GLU A 130 8.97 -38.99 -17.27
C GLU A 130 8.93 -38.96 -15.72
N LYS A 131 7.89 -38.48 -15.02
CA LYS A 131 6.44 -38.57 -15.26
C LYS A 131 5.73 -37.89 -14.07
N SER A 132 4.50 -37.41 -14.31
CA SER A 132 3.34 -37.56 -13.40
C SER A 132 3.30 -36.74 -12.10
N ARG A 133 2.18 -36.21 -11.60
CA ARG A 133 0.75 -36.30 -11.92
C ARG A 133 0.02 -35.13 -11.23
N LYS A 134 -0.96 -34.61 -11.96
CA LYS A 134 -2.20 -33.94 -11.52
C LYS A 134 -2.81 -34.49 -10.23
N CYS A 135 -3.29 -33.61 -9.34
CA CYS A 135 -4.46 -33.87 -8.49
C CYS A 135 -5.36 -32.64 -8.40
N LYS A 136 -6.59 -32.84 -8.89
CA LYS A 136 -7.81 -32.07 -8.65
C LYS A 136 -8.59 -32.86 -7.61
N SER A 137 -9.19 -32.20 -6.62
CA SER A 137 -10.31 -32.72 -5.81
C SER A 137 -11.08 -31.49 -5.30
N LYS A 138 -12.26 -31.11 -5.86
CA LYS A 138 -13.64 -31.58 -5.55
C LYS A 138 -13.88 -31.69 -4.05
N SER A 139 -14.60 -30.74 -3.45
CA SER A 139 -16.08 -30.69 -3.27
C SER A 139 -16.63 -31.86 -2.47
N ILE A 140 -17.20 -31.53 -1.31
CA ILE A 140 -18.62 -31.76 -0.98
C ILE A 140 -19.16 -30.42 -0.48
#